data_AF-A0A3P7U4Y1-F1
#
_entry.id   AF-A0A3P7U4Y1-F1
#
_cell.length_a   1.000
_cell.length_b   1.000
_cell.length_c   1.000
_cell.angle_alpha   90.00
_cell.angle_beta   90.00
_cell.angle_gamma   90.00
#
_symmetry.space_group_name_H-M   'P 1'
#
loop_
_entity.id
_entity.type
_entity.pdbx_description
1 polymer ?
#
loop_
_entity_poly.entity_id
_entity_poly.type
_entity_poly.pdbx_seq_one_letter_code
_entity_poly.pdbx_strand_id
1 'polypeptide(L)'
;MQPVKLSVPVHAGVNDYGLHLINAQTKNLFQSYSLKNLTWMMKTDRPYIQIYAKTDVDLTLSTPQASHINSLLTRLRNAAE
;
A
#
# COMPACT_ATOMS: atom_id res chain seq x y z
N MET A 1 -13.94 16.50 -15.65
CA MET A 1 -13.69 15.04 -15.72
C MET A 1 -14.01 14.44 -14.36
N GLN A 2 -14.80 13.36 -14.28
CA GLN A 2 -14.96 12.62 -13.03
C GLN A 2 -13.73 11.73 -12.80
N PRO A 3 -13.24 11.56 -11.56
CA PRO A 3 -12.15 10.64 -11.29
C PRO A 3 -12.57 9.21 -11.65
N VAL A 4 -11.79 8.54 -12.50
CA VAL A 4 -12.02 7.14 -12.82
C VAL A 4 -11.62 6.33 -11.60
N LYS A 5 -12.61 5.77 -10.89
CA LYS A 5 -12.35 4.80 -9.83
C LYS A 5 -11.91 3.48 -10.47
N LEU A 6 -10.60 3.28 -10.55
CA LEU A 6 -10.01 2.05 -11.07
C LEU A 6 -9.83 1.05 -9.92
N SER A 7 -10.38 -0.15 -10.07
CA SER A 7 -10.13 -1.28 -9.17
C SER A 7 -9.27 -2.31 -9.90
N VAL A 8 -8.04 -2.51 -9.44
CA VAL A 8 -7.08 -3.42 -10.09
C VAL A 8 -6.59 -4.45 -9.08
N PRO A 9 -6.72 -5.75 -9.35
CA PRO A 9 -6.12 -6.79 -8.52
C PRO A 9 -4.59 -6.69 -8.52
N VAL A 10 -3.99 -6.69 -7.33
CA VAL A 10 -2.54 -6.57 -7.16
C VAL A 10 -1.99 -7.55 -6.13
N HIS A 11 -0.73 -7.93 -6.30
CA HIS A 11 0.12 -8.41 -5.21
C HIS A 11 0.74 -7.20 -4.52
N ALA A 12 0.61 -7.13 -3.19
CA ALA A 12 1.25 -6.11 -2.36
C ALA A 12 2.53 -6.69 -1.75
N GLY A 13 3.68 -6.35 -2.32
CA GLY A 13 4.99 -6.70 -1.78
C GLY A 13 5.44 -5.67 -0.75
N VAL A 14 5.96 -6.12 0.39
CA VAL A 14 6.50 -5.25 1.45
C VAL A 14 7.90 -5.71 1.81
N ASN A 15 8.85 -4.78 1.84
CA ASN A 15 10.23 -4.99 2.27
C ASN A 15 10.82 -3.72 2.90
N ASP A 16 12.10 -3.76 3.25
CA ASP A 16 12.88 -2.65 3.81
C ASP A 16 13.00 -1.42 2.88
N TYR A 17 12.79 -1.57 1.58
CA TYR A 17 12.69 -0.44 0.64
C TYR A 17 11.29 0.22 0.66
N GLY A 18 10.23 -0.55 0.91
CA GLY A 18 8.87 -0.03 1.09
C GLY A 18 7.75 -0.95 0.59
N LEU A 19 6.73 -0.34 -0.03
CA LEU A 19 5.52 -1.01 -0.53
C LEU A 19 5.51 -1.03 -2.05
N HIS A 20 5.29 -2.21 -2.64
CA HIS A 20 5.32 -2.47 -4.06
C HIS A 20 4.00 -3.06 -4.53
N LEU A 21 3.36 -2.42 -5.50
CA LEU A 21 2.13 -2.90 -6.11
C LEU A 21 2.45 -3.55 -7.45
N ILE A 22 2.14 -4.83 -7.56
CA ILE A 22 2.43 -5.64 -8.74
C ILE A 22 1.09 -6.11 -9.30
N ASN A 23 0.85 -5.93 -10.60
CA ASN A 23 -0.37 -6.43 -11.24
C ASN A 23 -0.50 -7.95 -11.00
N ALA A 24 -1.64 -8.39 -10.46
CA ALA A 24 -1.81 -9.81 -10.10
C ALA A 24 -1.84 -10.74 -11.33
N GLN A 25 -2.25 -10.24 -12.50
CA GLN A 25 -2.30 -10.99 -13.75
C GLN A 25 -0.95 -10.93 -14.48
N THR A 26 -0.51 -9.73 -14.87
CA THR A 26 0.65 -9.54 -15.75
C THR A 26 1.99 -9.60 -15.02
N LYS A 27 2.00 -9.51 -13.68
CA LYS A 27 3.19 -9.40 -12.85
C LYS A 27 4.05 -8.15 -13.12
N ASN A 28 3.52 -7.19 -13.87
CA ASN A 28 4.17 -5.89 -14.03
C ASN A 28 4.12 -5.10 -12.72
N LEU A 29 5.26 -4.52 -12.33
CA LEU A 29 5.34 -3.58 -11.23
C LEU A 29 4.62 -2.28 -11.63
N PHE A 30 3.52 -1.96 -10.95
CA PHE A 30 2.76 -0.74 -11.19
C PHE A 30 3.38 0.47 -10.51
N GLN A 31 3.64 0.32 -9.22
CA GLN A 31 4.04 1.44 -8.38
C GLN A 31 4.85 0.92 -7.21
N SER A 32 5.91 1.66 -6.87
CA SER A 32 6.66 1.48 -5.64
C SER A 32 6.59 2.75 -4.83
N TYR A 33 6.40 2.60 -3.52
CA TYR A 33 6.40 3.69 -2.56
C TYR A 33 7.51 3.44 -1.55
N SER A 34 8.47 4.36 -1.49
CA SER A 34 9.60 4.24 -0.56
C SER A 34 9.12 4.34 0.88
N LEU A 35 9.67 3.51 1.76
CA LEU A 35 9.30 3.48 3.17
C LEU A 35 9.45 4.87 3.85
N LYS A 36 10.49 5.61 3.47
CA LYS A 36 10.79 6.96 3.97
C LYS A 36 9.65 7.96 3.75
N ASN A 37 8.95 7.87 2.62
CA ASN A 37 7.92 8.84 2.23
C ASN A 37 6.50 8.26 2.33
N LEU A 38 6.38 6.99 2.72
CA LEU A 38 5.12 6.28 2.77
C LEU A 38 4.41 6.56 4.09
N THR A 39 3.25 7.20 4.04
CA THR A 39 2.32 7.25 5.18
C THR A 39 1.17 6.30 4.90
N TRP A 40 0.67 5.64 5.94
CA TRP A 40 -0.45 4.72 5.81
C TRP A 40 -1.36 4.79 7.02
N MET A 41 -2.63 4.44 6.81
CA MET A 41 -3.61 4.31 7.86
C MET A 41 -4.42 3.03 7.65
N MET A 42 -4.40 2.14 8.64
CA MET A 42 -5.34 1.02 8.71
C MET A 42 -6.51 1.47 9.56
N LYS A 43 -7.74 1.26 9.07
CA LYS A 43 -8.92 1.40 9.93
C LYS A 43 -9.26 0.05 10.54
N THR A 44 -9.52 0.03 11.84
CA THR A 44 -9.76 -1.21 12.59
C THR A 44 -11.13 -1.84 12.29
N ASP A 45 -12.06 -1.07 11.74
CA ASP A 45 -13.42 -1.48 11.42
C ASP A 45 -13.57 -2.09 10.01
N ARG A 46 -12.58 -1.93 9.13
CA ARG A 46 -12.63 -2.37 7.74
C ARG A 46 -11.30 -2.96 7.27
N PRO A 47 -11.30 -4.06 6.51
CA PRO A 47 -10.06 -4.71 6.06
C PRO A 47 -9.44 -3.96 4.87
N TYR A 48 -9.01 -2.72 5.10
CA TYR A 48 -8.23 -1.95 4.14
C TYR A 48 -7.13 -1.13 4.78
N ILE A 49 -6.14 -0.78 3.96
CA ILE A 49 -5.12 0.23 4.27
C ILE A 49 -5.27 1.39 3.28
N GLN A 50 -5.33 2.60 3.79
CA GLN A 50 -5.18 3.82 3.00
C GLN A 50 -3.70 4.17 2.90
N ILE A 51 -3.24 4.45 1.70
CA ILE A 51 -1.85 4.77 1.38
C ILE A 51 -1.78 6.23 0.96
N TYR A 52 -0.92 6.99 1.64
CA TYR A 52 -0.64 8.40 1.39
C TYR A 52 0.82 8.52 1.01
N ALA A 53 1.12 8.66 -0.28
CA ALA A 53 2.50 8.69 -0.78
C ALA A 53 2.82 9.90 -1.68
N LYS A 54 1.80 10.56 -2.22
CA LYS A 54 1.89 11.83 -2.97
C LYS A 54 0.64 12.65 -2.68
N THR A 55 0.78 13.98 -2.70
CA THR A 55 -0.37 14.87 -2.90
C THR A 55 -1.11 14.40 -4.15
N ASP A 56 -2.42 14.21 -4.04
CA ASP A 56 -3.34 13.82 -5.14
C ASP A 56 -3.45 12.32 -5.49
N VAL A 57 -2.89 11.40 -4.68
CA VAL A 57 -3.15 9.96 -4.84
C VAL A 57 -3.87 9.40 -3.62
N ASP A 58 -5.18 9.17 -3.74
CA ASP A 58 -5.97 8.39 -2.79
C ASP A 58 -5.98 6.92 -3.21
N LEU A 59 -5.04 6.15 -2.64
CA LEU A 59 -4.98 4.70 -2.86
C LEU A 59 -5.52 3.96 -1.63
N THR A 60 -6.41 2.99 -1.89
CA THR A 60 -6.90 2.06 -0.86
C THR A 60 -6.57 0.63 -1.28
N LEU A 61 -5.86 -0.09 -0.39
CA LEU A 61 -5.60 -1.52 -0.52
C LEU A 61 -6.65 -2.29 0.29
N SER A 62 -7.68 -2.79 -0.39
CA SER A 62 -8.70 -3.65 0.21
C SER A 62 -8.19 -5.09 0.25
N THR A 63 -7.97 -5.64 1.44
CA THR A 63 -7.48 -7.01 1.61
C THR A 63 -7.75 -7.52 3.04
N PRO A 64 -8.13 -8.80 3.22
CA PRO A 64 -8.22 -9.40 4.55
C PRO A 64 -6.86 -9.44 5.28
N GLN A 65 -5.75 -9.23 4.57
CA GLN A 65 -4.39 -9.22 5.13
C GLN A 65 -3.92 -7.82 5.56
N ALA A 66 -4.84 -6.84 5.65
CA ALA A 66 -4.51 -5.46 6.00
C ALA A 66 -3.73 -5.35 7.32
N SER A 67 -4.10 -6.12 8.34
CA SER A 67 -3.39 -6.14 9.63
C SER A 67 -1.94 -6.60 9.49
N HIS A 68 -1.67 -7.64 8.69
CA HIS A 68 -0.31 -8.16 8.47
C HIS A 68 0.57 -7.13 7.76
N ILE A 69 0.04 -6.48 6.72
CA ILE A 69 0.76 -5.43 5.98
C ILE A 69 1.07 -4.26 6.91
N ASN A 70 0.11 -3.80 7.71
CA ASN A 70 0.29 -2.71 8.66
C ASN A 70 1.37 -3.02 9.70
N SER A 71 1.34 -4.23 10.27
CA SER A 71 2.32 -4.68 11.26
C SER A 71 3.73 -4.75 10.67
N LEU A 72 3.87 -5.29 9.45
CA LEU A 72 5.17 -5.39 8.79
C LEU A 72 5.74 -4.02 8.44
N LEU A 73 4.94 -3.13 7.85
CA LEU A 73 5.35 -1.77 7.53
C LEU A 73 5.77 -0.99 8.79
N THR A 74 5.03 -1.14 9.90
CA THR A 74 5.37 -0.51 11.18
C THR A 74 6.71 -1.00 11.70
N ARG A 75 6.91 -2.32 11.69
CA ARG A 75 8.18 -2.92 12.14
C ARG A 75 9.36 -2.45 11.29
N LEU A 76 9.21 -2.39 9.97
CA LEU A 76 10.27 -1.98 9.07
C LEU A 76 10.61 -0.49 9.22
N ARG A 77 9.61 0.37 9.40
CA ARG A 77 9.85 1.80 9.67
C ARG A 77 10.62 2.00 10.97
N ASN A 78 10.22 1.34 12.06
CA ASN A 78 10.91 1.45 13.34
C ASN A 78 12.33 0.89 13.31
N ALA A 79 12.65 -0.01 12.36
CA ALA A 79 13.99 -0.56 12.19
C ALA A 79 14.89 0.31 11.28
N ALA A 80 14.31 1.27 10.55
CA ALA A 80 15.01 2.21 9.68
C ALA A 80 15.30 3.56 10.35
N GLU A 81 14.75 3.79 11.55
CA GLU A 81 15.02 4.90 12.47
C GLU A 81 16.11 4.51 13.48
#